data_AF-A0AAV6GWQ0-F1
#
_entry.id   AF-A0AAV6GWQ0-F1
#
_cell.length_a   1.000
_cell.length_b   1.000
_cell.length_c   1.000
_cell.angle_alpha   90.00
_cell.angle_beta   90.00
_cell.angle_gamma   90.00
#
_symmetry.space_group_name_H-M   'P 1'
#
loop_
_entity.id
_entity.type
_entity.pdbx_description
1 polymer ?
#
loop_
_entity_poly.entity_id
_entity_poly.type
_entity_poly.pdbx_seq_one_letter_code
_entity_poly.pdbx_strand_id
1 'polypeptide(L)' 'MSMSRRDVLIKRWPRPLRWQYYRSLLPDVSITMCPSCFQMFHSEEYELLVLQHNCCPYCRRSIDEPN' A
#
# COMPACT_ATOMS: atom_id res chain seq x y z
N MET A 1 -7.28 21.97 -12.75
CA MET A 1 -7.94 20.70 -12.34
C MET A 1 -7.44 20.34 -10.95
N SER A 2 -8.30 20.47 -9.93
CA SER A 2 -7.96 20.10 -8.55
C SER A 2 -8.02 18.58 -8.41
N MET A 3 -6.91 17.92 -8.07
CA MET A 3 -6.93 16.50 -7.72
C MET A 3 -7.61 16.32 -6.36
N SER A 4 -8.54 15.39 -6.26
CA SER A 4 -9.15 15.05 -4.96
C SER A 4 -8.07 14.45 -4.06
N ARG A 5 -7.97 14.92 -2.82
CA ARG A 5 -7.04 14.38 -1.82
C ARG A 5 -7.22 12.87 -1.59
N ARG A 6 -8.39 12.33 -1.92
CA ARG A 6 -8.71 10.90 -1.82
C ARG A 6 -7.99 10.04 -2.87
N ASP A 7 -7.57 10.66 -3.98
CA ASP A 7 -6.93 9.93 -5.07
C ASP A 7 -5.40 9.96 -4.97
N VAL A 8 -4.82 10.62 -3.95
CA VAL A 8 -3.38 10.80 -3.84
C VAL A 8 -2.84 9.98 -2.67
N LEU A 9 -1.98 9.02 -2.99
CA LEU A 9 -1.25 8.19 -2.05
C LEU A 9 0.16 8.74 -1.87
N ILE A 10 0.61 8.87 -0.62
CA ILE A 10 1.92 9.43 -0.28
C ILE A 10 2.80 8.35 0.35
N LYS A 11 3.87 8.00 -0.33
CA LYS A 11 4.90 7.09 0.18
C LYS A 11 6.02 7.89 0.82
N ARG A 12 5.95 7.98 2.15
CA ARG A 12 6.88 8.77 2.98
C ARG A 12 8.08 7.92 3.37
N TRP A 13 9.15 8.04 2.61
CA TRP A 13 10.41 7.39 2.95
C TRP A 13 11.23 8.23 3.96
N PRO A 14 11.98 7.60 4.87
CA PRO A 14 12.97 8.29 5.69
C PRO A 14 14.10 8.86 4.82
N ARG A 15 14.78 9.88 5.32
CA ARG A 15 15.96 10.47 4.63
C ARG A 15 17.00 9.36 4.37
N PRO A 16 17.71 9.37 3.22
CA PRO A 16 17.77 10.43 2.20
C PRO A 16 16.72 10.32 1.07
N LEU A 17 15.81 9.34 1.13
CA LEU A 17 14.88 9.07 0.04
C LEU A 17 13.79 10.15 -0.04
N ARG A 18 13.49 10.58 -1.27
CA ARG A 18 12.43 11.57 -1.53
C ARG A 18 11.05 10.94 -1.37
N TRP A 19 10.07 11.76 -1.00
CA TRP A 19 8.68 11.32 -0.96
C TRP A 19 8.21 10.99 -2.38
N GLN A 20 7.41 9.94 -2.51
CA GLN A 20 6.81 9.55 -3.77
C GLN A 20 5.30 9.75 -3.66
N TYR A 21 4.71 10.35 -4.70
CA TYR A 21 3.28 10.64 -4.78
C TYR A 21 2.70 9.82 -5.91
N TYR A 22 1.65 9.07 -5.60
CA TYR A 22 0.95 8.23 -6.56
C TYR A 22 -0.49 8.71 -6.67
N ARG A 23 -1.04 8.64 -7.88
CA ARG A 23 -2.44 8.93 -8.14
C ARG A 23 -3.19 7.62 -8.38
N SER A 24 -4.25 7.37 -7.63
CA SER A 24 -5.18 6.30 -7.97
C SER A 24 -5.91 6.67 -9.27
N LEU A 25 -5.84 5.79 -10.26
CA LEU A 25 -6.57 5.95 -11.52
C LEU A 25 -8.02 5.44 -11.41
N LEU A 26 -8.28 4.59 -10.41
CA LEU A 26 -9.55 3.93 -10.17
C LEU A 26 -10.01 4.28 -8.75
N PRO A 27 -10.88 5.29 -8.59
CA PRO A 27 -11.32 5.75 -7.26
C PRO A 27 -12.20 4.73 -6.55
N ASP A 28 -12.87 3.85 -7.30
CA ASP A 28 -13.72 2.79 -6.76
C ASP A 28 -12.91 1.62 -6.18
N VAL A 29 -11.62 1.56 -6.47
CA VAL A 29 -10.74 0.50 -6.01
C VAL A 29 -9.86 1.01 -4.89
N SER A 30 -10.08 0.47 -3.69
CA SER A 30 -9.28 0.77 -2.51
C SER A 30 -7.87 0.20 -2.66
N ILE A 31 -6.89 0.98 -2.19
CA ILE A 31 -5.46 0.61 -2.21
C ILE A 31 -4.96 0.53 -0.78
N THR A 32 -4.34 -0.60 -0.43
CA THR A 32 -3.64 -0.82 0.84
C THR A 32 -2.13 -0.79 0.61
N MET A 33 -1.39 -0.18 1.54
CA MET A 33 0.07 -0.15 1.51
C MET A 33 0.64 -1.02 2.63
N CYS A 34 1.55 -1.94 2.30
CA CYS A 34 2.27 -2.72 3.31
C CYS A 34 3.18 -1.80 4.13
N PRO A 35 3.14 -1.82 5.48
CA PRO A 35 3.96 -0.93 6.31
C PRO A 35 5.46 -1.24 6.25
N SER A 36 5.85 -2.43 5.77
CA SER A 36 7.24 -2.90 5.81
C SER A 36 7.98 -2.67 4.50
N CYS A 37 7.39 -3.11 3.38
CA CYS A 37 8.00 -2.93 2.05
C CYS A 37 7.44 -1.71 1.30
N PHE A 38 6.42 -1.05 1.87
CA PHE A 38 5.72 0.08 1.28
C PHE A 38 5.18 -0.21 -0.13
N GLN A 39 4.94 -1.48 -0.47
CA GLN A 39 4.25 -1.83 -1.71
C GLN A 39 2.75 -1.56 -1.57
N MET A 40 2.17 -1.08 -2.66
CA MET A 40 0.77 -0.74 -2.78
C MET A 40 0.05 -1.85 -3.53
N PHE A 41 -1.10 -2.26 -3.02
CA PHE A 41 -1.91 -3.34 -3.56
C PHE A 41 -3.37 -2.93 -3.57
N HIS A 42 -4.16 -3.52 -4.46
CA HIS A 42 -5.61 -3.47 -4.33
C HIS A 42 -6.01 -4.13 -3.01
N SER A 43 -6.84 -3.45 -2.21
CA SER A 43 -7.14 -3.91 -0.85
C SER A 43 -7.79 -5.30 -0.84
N GLU A 44 -8.71 -5.55 -1.77
CA GLU A 44 -9.39 -6.85 -1.92
C GLU A 44 -8.42 -7.99 -2.23
N GLU A 45 -7.55 -7.82 -3.23
CA GLU A 45 -6.55 -8.83 -3.59
C GLU A 45 -5.54 -9.06 -2.46
N TYR A 46 -5.13 -7.98 -1.80
CA TYR A 46 -4.20 -8.06 -0.67
C TYR A 46 -4.80 -8.83 0.50
N GLU A 47 -6.02 -8.52 0.91
CA GLU A 47 -6.72 -9.21 2.00
C GLU A 47 -6.91 -10.69 1.68
N LEU A 48 -7.30 -11.04 0.45
CA LEU A 48 -7.43 -12.43 0.03
C LEU A 48 -6.11 -13.20 0.12
N LEU A 49 -5.03 -12.63 -0.42
CA LEU A 49 -3.70 -13.27 -0.40
C LEU A 49 -3.14 -13.39 1.03
N VAL A 50 -3.39 -12.38 1.85
CA VAL A 50 -3.02 -12.40 3.27
C VAL A 50 -3.83 -13.45 4.03
N LEU A 51 -5.12 -13.61 3.78
CA LEU A 51 -5.92 -14.68 4.39
C LEU A 51 -5.43 -16.07 3.98
N GLN A 52 -4.95 -16.24 2.74
CA GLN A 52 -4.43 -17.52 2.25
C GLN A 52 -3.03 -17.84 2.75
N HIS A 53 -2.13 -16.86 2.82
CA HIS A 53 -0.70 -17.07 3.07
C HIS A 53 -0.20 -16.49 4.40
N ASN A 54 -1.06 -15.81 5.14
CA ASN A 54 -0.78 -15.14 6.41
C ASN A 54 0.43 -14.18 6.37
N CYS A 55 0.77 -13.65 5.20
CA CYS A 55 1.92 -12.77 5.00
C CYS A 55 1.73 -11.82 3.80
N CYS A 56 2.53 -10.75 3.74
CA CYS A 56 2.54 -9.84 2.59
C CYS A 56 2.97 -10.58 1.31
N PRO A 57 2.26 -10.46 0.18
CA PRO A 57 2.57 -11.19 -1.04
C PRO A 57 3.92 -10.81 -1.68
N TYR A 58 4.48 -9.65 -1.34
CA TYR A 58 5.76 -9.18 -1.90
C TYR A 58 6.95 -9.46 -0.98
N CYS A 59 6.93 -8.95 0.26
CA CYS A 59 8.05 -9.13 1.19
C CYS A 59 7.92 -10.36 2.10
N ARG A 60 6.80 -11.08 2.05
CA ARG A 60 6.51 -12.27 2.88
C ARG A 60 6.59 -12.04 4.39
N ARG A 61 6.56 -10.78 4.85
CA ARG A 61 6.45 -10.47 6.29
C ARG A 61 5.09 -10.96 6.80
N SER A 62 5.10 -11.66 7.94
CA SER A 62 3.88 -12.06 8.63
C SER A 62 3.07 -10.83 9.03
N ILE A 63 1.76 -10.92 8.90
CA ILE A 63 0.83 -9.88 9.39
C ILE A 63 0.82 -9.76 10.92
N ASP A 64 1.22 -10.82 11.63
CA ASP A 64 1.22 -10.87 13.09
C ASP A 64 2.43 -10.17 13.72
N GLU A 65 3.48 -9.88 12.94
CA GLU A 65 4.65 -9.16 13.45
C GLU A 65 4.38 -7.64 13.47
N PRO A 66 4.25 -7.00 14.65
CA PRO A 66 4.10 -5.56 14.73
C PRO A 66 5.34 -4.85 14.17
N ASN A 67 5.11 -3.70 13.54
CA ASN A 67 6.15 -2.84 12.97
C ASN A 67 6.98 -2.14 14.04
#